data_AF-S0NWA0-F1
#
_entry.id   AF-S0NWA0-F1
#
_cell.length_a   1.000
_cell.length_b   1.000
_cell.length_c   1.000
_cell.angle_alpha   90.00
_cell.angle_beta   90.00
_cell.angle_gamma   90.00
#
_symmetry.space_group_name_H-M   'P 1'
#
loop_
_entity.id
_entity.type
_entity.pdbx_description
1 polymer ?
#
loop_
_entity_poly.entity_id
_entity_poly.type
_entity_poly.pdbx_seq_one_letter_code
_entity_poly.pdbx_strand_id
1 'polypeptide(L)'
;MLLVSTLLLGACASNTTDKTDSTSSKEESLEIVTTFYPMYDFTKNIVGDEANVELLIPAGTEAHDYEPSAKDIANIQQADAFVYNNENMEMWVPSLEESLKDGDVNVIKATEGMLLLPGSEDDHDHDHGHGEERHSHELDPHVWISPYRAIQEVESIRDQLIAAYPDKKEAFTTNAEKYLTKLSTLDESYQEAFEQAKQKSFVTQHAAFGYLALDYGLTQVSIAGLSPDEEPSPARLAELKEFVDEHGVKYIYFEENANDAIARTLADEAKVDLEVLNPLEGLTKEAIDNGEDYVSVMEQNLVALRKTTDTENPKEETAKAEKEKTVYNGYFEDNDVKDRPLSDWSGEWQSVYPLLEDGSLDQVFDYKAKLDPSQTKEEYKEYYTVGYQTDVKEITITDDTMEFIFDDNSSEKATYRYAGKEILNYKAGNRGVRFLFEATDPDTKAFKYVQFSDHSISPTKAAHFHIYFGNDSQEALLEEVDNWPTYYRTDLSATEIAQEMLAH
;
A
#
# COMPACT_ATOMS: atom_id res chain seq x y z
N MET A 1 6.60 106.10 34.31
CA MET A 1 8.03 105.74 34.14
C MET A 1 8.06 104.31 33.60
N LEU A 2 9.02 103.99 32.72
CA LEU A 2 8.95 102.83 31.82
C LEU A 2 8.67 101.50 32.53
N LEU A 3 7.60 100.81 32.13
CA LEU A 3 7.45 99.36 32.24
C LEU A 3 7.27 98.85 30.80
N VAL A 4 8.11 97.90 30.39
CA VAL A 4 8.27 97.51 28.98
C VAL A 4 7.25 96.45 28.60
N SER A 5 6.57 96.62 27.46
CA SER A 5 5.60 95.65 26.93
C SER A 5 6.14 94.82 25.78
N THR A 6 5.75 93.56 25.80
CA THR A 6 5.96 92.47 24.84
C THR A 6 5.20 92.67 23.52
N LEU A 7 5.75 92.13 22.42
CA LEU A 7 5.07 91.68 21.18
C LEU A 7 6.16 91.24 20.18
N LEU A 8 6.36 89.96 19.88
CA LEU A 8 5.89 89.16 18.72
C LEU A 8 6.96 88.03 18.57
N LEU A 9 6.78 86.84 17.96
CA LEU A 9 5.64 86.13 17.34
C LEU A 9 5.91 84.60 17.50
N GLY A 10 5.10 83.72 16.92
CA GLY A 10 5.40 82.28 16.84
C GLY A 10 4.68 81.56 15.68
N ALA A 11 5.28 80.48 15.18
CA ALA A 11 4.66 79.45 14.32
C ALA A 11 5.49 78.16 14.38
N CYS A 12 4.83 77.00 14.19
CA CYS A 12 5.36 75.69 14.60
C CYS A 12 6.18 74.96 13.51
N ALA A 13 7.08 74.07 13.96
CA ALA A 13 7.60 72.94 13.19
C ALA A 13 7.49 71.66 14.05
N SER A 14 7.18 70.55 13.39
CA SER A 14 6.68 69.31 14.01
C SER A 14 7.77 68.52 14.74
N ASN A 15 7.43 67.93 15.89
CA ASN A 15 8.14 66.78 16.44
C ASN A 15 7.11 65.67 16.72
N THR A 16 7.13 64.65 15.88
CA THR A 16 6.34 63.43 16.04
C THR A 16 6.85 62.64 17.25
N THR A 17 5.94 62.19 18.10
CA THR A 17 6.19 61.17 19.12
C THR A 17 5.17 60.07 18.92
N ASP A 18 5.45 59.18 17.96
CA ASP A 18 4.65 57.99 17.76
C ASP A 18 4.97 57.01 18.89
N LYS A 19 3.94 56.71 19.69
CA LYS A 19 3.89 55.44 20.41
C LYS A 19 3.62 54.36 19.38
N THR A 20 4.63 53.57 19.04
CA THR A 20 4.42 52.25 18.49
C THR A 20 4.20 51.28 19.65
N ASP A 21 2.95 50.87 19.85
CA ASP A 21 2.64 49.72 20.69
C ASP A 21 3.35 48.50 20.09
N SER A 22 4.23 47.88 20.88
CA SER A 22 4.83 46.60 20.55
C SER A 22 3.82 45.48 20.85
N THR A 23 2.77 45.38 20.03
CA THR A 23 2.05 44.12 19.88
C THR A 23 3.02 43.14 19.22
N SER A 24 3.62 42.26 20.03
CA SER A 24 4.18 41.02 19.51
C SER A 24 3.01 40.20 18.98
N SER A 25 2.82 40.21 17.66
CA SER A 25 2.18 39.07 17.01
C SER A 25 3.00 37.85 17.40
N LYS A 26 2.45 37.01 18.28
CA LYS A 26 2.68 35.59 18.09
C LYS A 26 2.16 35.32 16.69
N GLU A 27 3.02 34.81 15.81
CA GLU A 27 2.51 34.04 14.68
C GLU A 27 1.68 32.92 15.30
N GLU A 28 0.43 32.78 14.84
CA GLU A 28 -0.40 31.66 15.27
C GLU A 28 0.30 30.40 14.75
N SER A 29 0.50 29.42 15.64
CA SER A 29 1.15 28.17 15.29
C SER A 29 0.17 27.39 14.41
N LEU A 30 0.68 26.68 13.39
CA LEU A 30 -0.19 25.86 12.54
C LEU A 30 -0.92 24.83 13.41
N GLU A 31 -2.21 24.65 13.19
CA GLU A 31 -3.01 23.61 13.84
C GLU A 31 -3.14 22.43 12.87
N ILE A 32 -2.55 21.28 13.22
CA ILE A 32 -2.55 20.08 12.37
C ILE A 32 -3.27 18.95 13.09
N VAL A 33 -4.30 18.39 12.45
CA VAL A 33 -4.98 17.19 12.95
C VAL A 33 -4.37 15.95 12.29
N THR A 34 -4.11 14.93 13.09
CA THR A 34 -3.57 13.64 12.66
C THR A 34 -4.51 12.54 13.12
N THR A 35 -4.65 11.47 12.36
CA THR A 35 -5.59 10.38 12.63
C THR A 35 -5.21 9.56 13.86
N PHE A 36 -4.25 8.63 13.72
CA PHE A 36 -3.81 7.70 14.77
C PHE A 36 -2.31 7.84 15.07
N TYR A 37 -1.76 7.00 15.95
CA TYR A 37 -0.50 7.32 16.64
C TYR A 37 0.76 7.50 15.75
N PRO A 38 1.04 6.67 14.72
CA PRO A 38 2.20 6.86 13.85
C PRO A 38 2.10 8.17 13.06
N MET A 39 0.92 8.49 12.55
CA MET A 39 0.65 9.76 11.84
C MET A 39 0.90 10.96 12.74
N TYR A 40 0.50 10.88 14.01
CA TYR A 40 0.82 11.88 15.02
C TYR A 40 2.34 12.01 15.27
N ASP A 41 3.05 10.91 15.55
CA ASP A 41 4.47 10.95 15.91
C ASP A 41 5.34 11.41 14.73
N PHE A 42 5.11 10.89 13.53
CA PHE A 42 5.81 11.28 12.31
C PHE A 42 5.62 12.78 12.02
N THR A 43 4.37 13.25 12.01
CA THR A 43 4.05 14.66 11.82
C THR A 43 4.69 15.53 12.90
N LYS A 44 4.62 15.13 14.17
CA LYS A 44 5.17 15.91 15.28
C LYS A 44 6.71 16.01 15.22
N ASN A 45 7.39 14.95 14.80
CA ASN A 45 8.84 14.95 14.59
C ASN A 45 9.26 15.81 13.38
N ILE A 46 8.40 16.00 12.36
CA ILE A 46 8.66 16.90 11.22
C ILE A 46 8.44 18.37 11.62
N VAL A 47 7.30 18.71 12.24
CA VAL A 47 6.93 20.12 12.47
C VAL A 47 7.53 20.73 13.73
N GLY A 48 7.85 19.93 14.75
CA GLY A 48 8.47 20.38 15.99
C GLY A 48 7.64 21.45 16.71
N ASP A 49 8.23 22.64 16.91
CA ASP A 49 7.60 23.80 17.59
C ASP A 49 6.84 24.74 16.63
N GLU A 50 6.87 24.50 15.31
CA GLU A 50 6.17 25.35 14.33
C GLU A 50 4.65 25.12 14.30
N ALA A 51 4.22 23.91 14.70
CA ALA A 51 2.81 23.49 14.70
C ALA A 51 2.39 22.80 16.00
N ASN A 52 1.15 23.06 16.39
CA ASN A 52 0.38 22.22 17.29
C ASN A 52 -0.10 21.00 16.48
N VAL A 53 0.03 19.80 17.05
CA VAL A 53 -0.41 18.55 16.40
C VAL A 53 -1.39 17.87 17.35
N GLU A 54 -2.59 17.59 16.87
CA GLU A 54 -3.64 16.87 17.61
C GLU A 54 -3.75 15.44 17.09
N LEU A 55 -3.77 14.48 18.02
CA LEU A 55 -4.08 13.07 17.76
C LEU A 55 -5.60 12.88 17.88
N LEU A 56 -6.25 12.52 16.78
CA LEU A 56 -7.71 12.41 16.70
C LEU A 56 -8.23 11.12 17.36
N ILE A 57 -7.55 10.00 17.12
CA ILE A 57 -7.88 8.67 17.63
C ILE A 57 -6.97 8.39 18.84
N PRO A 58 -7.45 8.57 20.08
CA PRO A 58 -6.65 8.31 21.27
C PRO A 58 -6.54 6.80 21.54
N ALA A 59 -5.39 6.37 22.07
CA ALA A 59 -5.17 4.97 22.44
C ALA A 59 -6.26 4.40 23.38
N GLY A 60 -6.56 3.11 23.18
CA GLY A 60 -7.76 2.47 23.73
C GLY A 60 -9.03 2.72 22.89
N THR A 61 -8.87 3.25 21.68
CA THR A 61 -9.88 3.28 20.62
C THR A 61 -9.30 2.49 19.45
N GLU A 62 -10.05 1.53 18.94
CA GLU A 62 -9.71 0.80 17.72
C GLU A 62 -9.62 1.78 16.54
N ALA A 63 -8.52 1.73 15.78
CA ALA A 63 -8.27 2.64 14.67
C ALA A 63 -8.97 2.18 13.38
N HIS A 64 -9.09 0.87 13.16
CA HIS A 64 -9.78 0.29 12.00
C HIS A 64 -11.30 0.55 12.01
N ASP A 65 -11.92 0.51 13.20
CA ASP A 65 -13.36 0.71 13.41
C ASP A 65 -13.73 2.18 13.74
N TYR A 66 -12.79 3.12 13.67
CA TYR A 66 -13.05 4.51 14.06
C TYR A 66 -13.92 5.26 13.03
N GLU A 67 -15.13 5.65 13.45
CA GLU A 67 -15.95 6.64 12.73
C GLU A 67 -15.81 8.05 13.37
N PRO A 68 -15.51 9.10 12.58
CA PRO A 68 -15.37 10.46 13.10
C PRO A 68 -16.73 11.06 13.48
N SER A 69 -16.82 11.67 14.66
CA SER A 69 -18.05 12.39 15.03
C SER A 69 -18.19 13.71 14.25
N ALA A 70 -19.39 14.28 14.25
CA ALA A 70 -19.62 15.61 13.66
C ALA A 70 -18.79 16.73 14.32
N LYS A 71 -18.26 16.52 15.54
CA LYS A 71 -17.29 17.44 16.16
C LYS A 71 -15.89 17.27 15.54
N ASP A 72 -15.52 16.05 15.22
CA ASP A 72 -14.20 15.68 14.74
C ASP A 72 -14.02 16.09 13.28
N ILE A 73 -15.05 15.86 12.45
CA ILE A 73 -15.17 16.45 11.10
C ILE A 73 -15.03 17.97 11.15
N ALA A 74 -15.73 18.63 12.09
CA ALA A 74 -15.62 20.07 12.24
C ALA A 74 -14.25 20.54 12.75
N ASN A 75 -13.51 19.70 13.48
CA ASN A 75 -12.15 19.99 13.93
C ASN A 75 -11.18 19.93 12.74
N ILE A 76 -11.27 18.86 11.94
CA ILE A 76 -10.49 18.68 10.71
C ILE A 76 -10.73 19.85 9.73
N GLN A 77 -11.99 20.25 9.53
CA GLN A 77 -12.39 21.41 8.70
C GLN A 77 -11.95 22.78 9.24
N GLN A 78 -11.38 22.86 10.44
CA GLN A 78 -10.85 24.09 11.05
C GLN A 78 -9.32 24.06 11.22
N ALA A 79 -8.68 22.93 10.91
CA ALA A 79 -7.23 22.77 10.96
C ALA A 79 -6.59 23.37 9.70
N ASP A 80 -5.32 23.78 9.79
CA ASP A 80 -4.54 24.19 8.62
C ASP A 80 -4.21 22.97 7.75
N ALA A 81 -3.88 21.83 8.37
CA ALA A 81 -3.65 20.55 7.69
C ALA A 81 -4.27 19.35 8.41
N PHE A 82 -4.54 18.30 7.64
CA PHE A 82 -5.02 17.00 8.08
C PHE A 82 -4.14 15.89 7.52
N VAL A 83 -3.55 15.06 8.39
CA VAL A 83 -2.66 13.95 7.99
C VAL A 83 -3.30 12.61 8.35
N TYR A 84 -3.41 11.72 7.36
CA TYR A 84 -3.89 10.35 7.49
C TYR A 84 -2.93 9.37 6.80
N ASN A 85 -3.03 8.08 7.11
CA ASN A 85 -2.15 7.06 6.52
C ASN A 85 -2.56 6.74 5.08
N ASN A 86 -3.75 6.16 4.91
CA ASN A 86 -4.28 5.66 3.65
C ASN A 86 -5.80 5.43 3.75
N GLU A 87 -6.51 5.53 2.64
CA GLU A 87 -7.93 5.21 2.53
C GLU A 87 -8.28 3.74 2.87
N ASN A 88 -7.31 2.82 2.82
CA ASN A 88 -7.39 1.43 3.32
C ASN A 88 -7.08 1.30 4.81
N MET A 89 -6.93 2.41 5.54
CA MET A 89 -6.92 2.44 7.00
C MET A 89 -8.10 3.28 7.47
N GLU A 90 -8.06 4.57 7.13
CA GLU A 90 -9.09 5.52 7.52
C GLU A 90 -10.17 5.63 6.42
N MET A 91 -10.93 4.54 6.21
CA MET A 91 -11.95 4.41 5.14
C MET A 91 -13.01 5.52 5.09
N TRP A 92 -13.17 6.29 6.16
CA TRP A 92 -14.05 7.46 6.23
C TRP A 92 -13.47 8.70 5.54
N VAL A 93 -12.16 8.75 5.26
CA VAL A 93 -11.48 9.92 4.68
C VAL A 93 -11.97 10.25 3.26
N PRO A 94 -12.17 9.32 2.32
CA PRO A 94 -12.75 9.64 1.01
C PRO A 94 -14.12 10.33 1.11
N SER A 95 -14.98 9.89 2.05
CA SER A 95 -16.28 10.52 2.30
C SER A 95 -16.15 11.90 2.96
N LEU A 96 -15.09 12.14 3.74
CA LEU A 96 -14.76 13.46 4.24
C LEU A 96 -14.31 14.37 3.09
N GLU A 97 -13.39 13.92 2.24
CA GLU A 97 -12.82 14.70 1.12
C GLU A 97 -13.91 15.18 0.16
N GLU A 98 -14.90 14.33 -0.20
CA GLU A 98 -16.07 14.74 -0.99
C GLU A 98 -16.89 15.91 -0.37
N SER A 99 -16.79 16.09 0.95
CA SER A 99 -17.51 17.12 1.71
C SER A 99 -16.70 18.41 1.96
N LEU A 100 -15.38 18.35 1.78
CA LEU A 100 -14.49 19.50 1.92
C LEU A 100 -14.65 20.46 0.74
N LYS A 101 -14.31 21.74 0.93
CA LYS A 101 -14.20 22.72 -0.17
C LYS A 101 -12.74 23.11 -0.36
N ASP A 102 -12.43 23.54 -1.58
CA ASP A 102 -11.13 24.11 -1.93
C ASP A 102 -10.67 25.16 -0.90
N GLY A 103 -9.61 24.82 -0.15
CA GLY A 103 -9.03 25.69 0.87
C GLY A 103 -9.66 25.62 2.26
N ASP A 104 -10.53 24.66 2.56
CA ASP A 104 -11.01 24.39 3.93
C ASP A 104 -9.87 23.81 4.81
N VAL A 105 -9.05 22.87 4.29
CA VAL A 105 -7.88 22.26 4.98
C VAL A 105 -6.89 21.67 3.95
N ASN A 106 -5.59 21.63 4.25
CA ASN A 106 -4.60 20.90 3.44
C ASN A 106 -4.58 19.42 3.84
N VAL A 107 -5.13 18.55 3.00
CA VAL A 107 -5.14 17.10 3.23
C VAL A 107 -3.81 16.47 2.78
N ILE A 108 -3.25 15.57 3.59
CA ILE A 108 -1.95 14.94 3.42
C ILE A 108 -2.09 13.44 3.66
N LYS A 109 -1.79 12.64 2.63
CA LYS A 109 -1.77 11.17 2.69
C LYS A 109 -0.33 10.70 2.90
N ALA A 110 -0.02 10.07 4.02
CA ALA A 110 1.35 9.66 4.33
C ALA A 110 1.93 8.67 3.30
N THR A 111 1.07 7.80 2.78
CA THR A 111 1.40 6.79 1.76
C THR A 111 1.36 7.32 0.32
N GLU A 112 1.28 8.63 0.10
CA GLU A 112 1.23 9.22 -1.25
C GLU A 112 2.43 8.75 -2.11
N GLY A 113 2.12 8.15 -3.26
CA GLY A 113 3.11 7.56 -4.18
C GLY A 113 3.65 6.18 -3.78
N MET A 114 3.22 5.59 -2.66
CA MET A 114 3.55 4.20 -2.29
C MET A 114 2.47 3.24 -2.81
N LEU A 115 2.89 2.13 -3.44
CA LEU A 115 1.97 1.03 -3.76
C LEU A 115 1.81 0.10 -2.56
N LEU A 116 0.63 -0.46 -2.36
CA LEU A 116 0.31 -1.42 -1.29
C LEU A 116 0.19 -2.86 -1.85
N LEU A 117 0.24 -3.85 -0.96
CA LEU A 117 -0.16 -5.22 -1.24
C LEU A 117 -1.63 -5.45 -0.89
N PRO A 118 -2.28 -6.50 -1.39
CA PRO A 118 -3.59 -6.95 -0.89
C PRO A 118 -3.61 -7.17 0.62
N GLY A 119 -4.77 -6.98 1.24
CA GLY A 119 -5.04 -7.48 2.59
C GLY A 119 -4.88 -9.00 2.66
N SER A 120 -4.68 -9.55 3.85
CA SER A 120 -4.53 -11.01 4.01
C SER A 120 -5.84 -11.74 3.69
N GLU A 121 -5.79 -12.74 2.81
CA GLU A 121 -6.94 -13.58 2.41
C GLU A 121 -7.69 -14.27 3.58
N ASP A 122 -7.08 -14.33 4.77
CA ASP A 122 -7.69 -14.81 6.01
C ASP A 122 -8.94 -14.01 6.46
N ASP A 123 -9.14 -12.79 5.95
CA ASP A 123 -10.38 -12.01 6.15
C ASP A 123 -11.52 -12.43 5.21
N HIS A 124 -11.26 -13.28 4.21
CA HIS A 124 -12.31 -13.91 3.40
C HIS A 124 -12.95 -15.09 4.14
N ASP A 125 -13.66 -14.77 5.23
CA ASP A 125 -14.43 -15.71 6.02
C ASP A 125 -15.46 -16.43 5.13
N HIS A 126 -15.17 -17.68 4.75
CA HIS A 126 -15.98 -18.50 3.84
C HIS A 126 -17.28 -19.03 4.49
N ASP A 127 -17.87 -18.32 5.46
CA ASP A 127 -19.20 -18.64 5.97
C ASP A 127 -20.29 -17.99 5.10
N HIS A 128 -21.11 -18.82 4.46
CA HIS A 128 -22.37 -18.39 3.84
C HIS A 128 -23.46 -18.17 4.90
N GLY A 129 -23.13 -17.40 5.95
CA GLY A 129 -23.97 -17.04 7.08
C GLY A 129 -24.32 -15.55 7.06
N HIS A 130 -25.62 -15.22 7.06
CA HIS A 130 -26.07 -13.83 7.08
C HIS A 130 -25.88 -13.18 8.47
N GLY A 131 -24.92 -12.26 8.63
CA GLY A 131 -24.88 -11.34 9.77
C GLY A 131 -23.56 -10.57 9.92
N GLU A 132 -23.68 -9.25 10.09
CA GLU A 132 -22.61 -8.24 10.31
C GLU A 132 -21.64 -8.01 9.13
N GLU A 133 -21.49 -6.75 8.71
CA GLU A 133 -20.48 -6.32 7.73
C GLU A 133 -19.16 -6.10 8.48
N ARG A 134 -18.18 -7.02 8.37
CA ARG A 134 -16.80 -6.74 8.78
C ARG A 134 -16.13 -5.85 7.74
N HIS A 135 -15.36 -4.87 8.21
CA HIS A 135 -14.64 -3.91 7.37
C HIS A 135 -13.36 -4.52 6.78
N SER A 136 -13.50 -5.35 5.73
CA SER A 136 -12.33 -5.86 4.98
C SER A 136 -11.75 -4.78 4.07
N HIS A 137 -10.48 -4.42 4.26
CA HIS A 137 -9.74 -3.53 3.37
C HIS A 137 -9.29 -4.28 2.10
N GLU A 138 -9.29 -3.60 0.95
CA GLU A 138 -8.81 -4.22 -0.31
C GLU A 138 -7.28 -4.39 -0.29
N LEU A 139 -6.58 -3.43 0.31
CA LEU A 139 -5.13 -3.39 0.42
C LEU A 139 -4.69 -3.34 1.90
N ASP A 140 -3.53 -3.93 2.21
CA ASP A 140 -2.92 -3.90 3.54
C ASP A 140 -2.38 -2.47 3.83
N PRO A 141 -2.89 -1.76 4.85
CA PRO A 141 -2.44 -0.40 5.18
C PRO A 141 -1.18 -0.33 6.04
N HIS A 142 -0.69 -1.44 6.62
CA HIS A 142 0.25 -1.44 7.76
C HIS A 142 1.72 -1.17 7.39
N VAL A 143 1.96 -0.26 6.45
CA VAL A 143 3.30 0.05 5.94
C VAL A 143 4.22 0.62 7.02
N TRP A 144 3.68 1.41 7.96
CA TRP A 144 4.43 2.06 9.05
C TRP A 144 5.15 1.07 9.98
N ILE A 145 4.72 -0.19 10.00
CA ILE A 145 5.37 -1.27 10.77
C ILE A 145 6.68 -1.74 10.14
N SER A 146 7.02 -1.32 8.92
CA SER A 146 8.37 -1.45 8.37
C SER A 146 9.15 -0.14 8.57
N PRO A 147 10.26 -0.10 9.35
CA PRO A 147 11.11 1.09 9.47
C PRO A 147 11.59 1.65 8.12
N TYR A 148 11.84 0.77 7.13
CA TYR A 148 12.13 1.15 5.75
C TYR A 148 11.02 2.00 5.09
N ARG A 149 9.75 1.74 5.42
CA ARG A 149 8.58 2.45 4.87
C ARG A 149 8.16 3.65 5.70
N ALA A 150 8.32 3.58 7.02
CA ALA A 150 8.16 4.74 7.90
C ALA A 150 9.10 5.90 7.49
N ILE A 151 10.29 5.59 6.96
CA ILE A 151 11.16 6.58 6.30
C ILE A 151 10.41 7.26 5.15
N GLN A 152 9.83 6.48 4.23
CA GLN A 152 9.11 6.98 3.04
C GLN A 152 7.88 7.81 3.41
N GLU A 153 7.11 7.39 4.41
CA GLU A 153 5.98 8.16 4.94
C GLU A 153 6.42 9.50 5.54
N VAL A 154 7.50 9.52 6.33
CA VAL A 154 8.07 10.76 6.88
C VAL A 154 8.57 11.68 5.77
N GLU A 155 9.15 11.15 4.70
CA GLU A 155 9.55 11.94 3.52
C GLU A 155 8.33 12.51 2.77
N SER A 156 7.28 11.71 2.60
CA SER A 156 6.03 12.10 1.94
C SER A 156 5.29 13.19 2.73
N ILE A 157 5.06 12.99 4.03
CA ILE A 157 4.45 13.99 4.92
C ILE A 157 5.27 15.28 4.92
N ARG A 158 6.61 15.17 5.01
CA ARG A 158 7.54 16.32 4.93
C ARG A 158 7.34 17.10 3.65
N ASP A 159 7.34 16.44 2.49
CA ASP A 159 7.32 17.12 1.20
C ASP A 159 5.95 17.73 0.88
N GLN A 160 4.85 17.08 1.29
CA GLN A 160 3.51 17.65 1.24
C GLN A 160 3.34 18.86 2.18
N LEU A 161 3.83 18.78 3.43
CA LEU A 161 3.86 19.93 4.34
C LEU A 161 4.72 21.10 3.82
N ILE A 162 5.84 20.81 3.15
CA ILE A 162 6.68 21.83 2.50
C ILE A 162 5.98 22.47 1.30
N ALA A 163 5.16 21.72 0.56
CA ALA A 163 4.37 22.24 -0.54
C ALA A 163 3.23 23.15 -0.05
N ALA A 164 2.55 22.77 1.05
CA ALA A 164 1.51 23.56 1.70
C ALA A 164 2.06 24.82 2.41
N TYR A 165 3.21 24.72 3.08
CA TYR A 165 3.82 25.80 3.88
C TYR A 165 5.29 26.09 3.47
N PRO A 166 5.54 26.69 2.29
CA PRO A 166 6.90 26.89 1.78
C PRO A 166 7.81 27.78 2.63
N ASP A 167 7.24 28.62 3.50
CA ASP A 167 7.95 29.47 4.46
C ASP A 167 8.53 28.68 5.65
N LYS A 168 7.89 27.56 6.03
CA LYS A 168 8.34 26.65 7.10
C LYS A 168 9.37 25.62 6.63
N LYS A 169 9.70 25.59 5.34
CA LYS A 169 10.56 24.59 4.70
C LYS A 169 11.85 24.28 5.45
N GLU A 170 12.61 25.29 5.87
CA GLU A 170 13.90 25.09 6.55
C GLU A 170 13.74 24.33 7.88
N ALA A 171 12.70 24.63 8.65
CA ALA A 171 12.40 23.97 9.92
C ALA A 171 11.97 22.52 9.68
N PHE A 172 11.01 22.29 8.77
CA PHE A 172 10.49 20.95 8.45
C PHE A 172 11.60 20.03 7.91
N THR A 173 12.43 20.50 6.97
CA THR A 173 13.58 19.73 6.47
C THR A 173 14.56 19.39 7.60
N THR A 174 14.96 20.39 8.40
CA THR A 174 15.96 20.21 9.48
C THR A 174 15.47 19.26 10.57
N ASN A 175 14.17 19.20 10.83
CA ASN A 175 13.58 18.32 11.83
C ASN A 175 13.36 16.90 11.29
N ALA A 176 12.82 16.78 10.08
CA ALA A 176 12.68 15.50 9.39
C ALA A 176 14.04 14.79 9.25
N GLU A 177 15.11 15.47 8.84
CA GLU A 177 16.46 14.88 8.73
C GLU A 177 16.95 14.22 10.05
N LYS A 178 16.63 14.82 11.21
CA LYS A 178 16.98 14.23 12.52
C LYS A 178 16.19 12.97 12.81
N TYR A 179 14.90 12.95 12.45
CA TYR A 179 14.02 11.81 12.69
C TYR A 179 14.32 10.67 11.71
N LEU A 180 14.48 10.98 10.43
CA LEU A 180 14.96 10.04 9.40
C LEU A 180 16.29 9.38 9.80
N THR A 181 17.22 10.12 10.42
CA THR A 181 18.46 9.52 10.97
C THR A 181 18.19 8.46 12.05
N LYS A 182 17.18 8.65 12.92
CA LYS A 182 16.77 7.61 13.88
C LYS A 182 16.18 6.41 13.16
N LEU A 183 15.27 6.65 12.20
CA LEU A 183 14.58 5.60 11.45
C LEU A 183 15.55 4.76 10.62
N SER A 184 16.56 5.35 9.97
CA SER A 184 17.62 4.61 9.28
C SER A 184 18.46 3.76 10.24
N THR A 185 18.71 4.23 11.47
CA THR A 185 19.43 3.43 12.49
C THR A 185 18.59 2.23 12.95
N LEU A 186 17.26 2.41 13.03
CA LEU A 186 16.30 1.36 13.36
C LEU A 186 16.19 0.33 12.23
N ASP A 187 16.09 0.79 10.98
CA ASP A 187 16.11 -0.02 9.75
C ASP A 187 17.38 -0.88 9.65
N GLU A 188 18.56 -0.28 9.81
CA GLU A 188 19.85 -1.00 9.89
C GLU A 188 19.82 -2.08 11.00
N SER A 189 19.24 -1.78 12.16
CA SER A 189 19.13 -2.73 13.28
C SER A 189 18.18 -3.90 13.00
N TYR A 190 17.11 -3.67 12.24
CA TYR A 190 16.19 -4.71 11.77
C TYR A 190 16.86 -5.61 10.72
N GLN A 191 17.54 -5.01 9.73
CA GLN A 191 18.28 -5.74 8.70
C GLN A 191 19.38 -6.62 9.30
N GLU A 192 20.27 -6.06 10.14
CA GLU A 192 21.36 -6.82 10.79
C GLU A 192 20.84 -7.99 11.63
N ALA A 193 19.67 -7.85 12.27
CA ALA A 193 19.07 -8.91 13.07
C ALA A 193 18.51 -10.05 12.21
N PHE A 194 17.75 -9.73 11.16
CA PHE A 194 16.99 -10.71 10.39
C PHE A 194 17.75 -11.32 9.21
N GLU A 195 18.85 -10.71 8.74
CA GLU A 195 19.84 -11.39 7.88
C GLU A 195 20.42 -12.68 8.50
N GLN A 196 20.45 -12.75 9.84
CA GLN A 196 20.97 -13.91 10.60
C GLN A 196 19.86 -14.78 11.20
N ALA A 197 18.60 -14.58 10.81
CA ALA A 197 17.46 -15.35 11.30
C ALA A 197 17.62 -16.85 11.01
N LYS A 198 17.45 -17.67 12.06
CA LYS A 198 17.43 -19.15 12.00
C LYS A 198 16.03 -19.73 11.80
N GLN A 199 15.04 -18.86 11.94
CA GLN A 199 13.64 -19.08 11.61
C GLN A 199 13.10 -17.73 11.11
N LYS A 200 12.44 -17.74 9.95
CA LYS A 200 11.84 -16.57 9.29
C LYS A 200 10.35 -16.45 9.62
N SER A 201 9.65 -17.55 9.81
CA SER A 201 8.22 -17.53 10.16
C SER A 201 7.98 -17.11 11.62
N PHE A 202 7.05 -16.18 11.85
CA PHE A 202 6.51 -15.82 13.16
C PHE A 202 4.99 -15.81 13.14
N VAL A 203 4.36 -16.08 14.28
CA VAL A 203 2.91 -16.28 14.37
C VAL A 203 2.27 -15.16 15.19
N THR A 204 1.34 -14.41 14.59
CA THR A 204 0.67 -13.25 15.20
C THR A 204 -0.84 -13.42 15.19
N GLN A 205 -1.52 -12.82 16.17
CA GLN A 205 -2.97 -12.72 16.19
C GLN A 205 -3.46 -11.58 15.28
N HIS A 206 -2.90 -10.36 15.37
CA HIS A 206 -3.17 -9.28 14.41
C HIS A 206 -2.18 -9.32 13.25
N ALA A 207 -2.68 -9.33 12.01
CA ALA A 207 -1.93 -9.43 10.76
C ALA A 207 -1.18 -8.16 10.30
N ALA A 208 -0.91 -7.20 11.20
CA ALA A 208 -0.33 -5.89 10.89
C ALA A 208 1.17 -5.88 10.49
N PHE A 209 1.85 -7.03 10.42
CA PHE A 209 3.31 -7.12 10.25
C PHE A 209 3.74 -7.67 8.87
N GLY A 210 2.83 -7.65 7.89
CA GLY A 210 3.08 -8.10 6.51
C GLY A 210 4.26 -7.40 5.84
N TYR A 211 4.30 -6.07 5.86
CA TYR A 211 5.38 -5.29 5.26
C TYR A 211 6.73 -5.43 5.96
N LEU A 212 6.75 -5.51 7.29
CA LEU A 212 7.95 -5.84 8.06
C LEU A 212 8.47 -7.22 7.64
N ALA A 213 7.58 -8.21 7.53
CA ALA A 213 7.98 -9.54 7.12
C ALA A 213 8.57 -9.56 5.70
N LEU A 214 7.94 -8.84 4.77
CA LEU A 214 8.38 -8.68 3.40
C LEU A 214 9.77 -8.02 3.30
N ASP A 215 9.94 -6.84 3.90
CA ASP A 215 11.14 -6.00 3.70
C ASP A 215 12.38 -6.60 4.38
N TYR A 216 12.22 -7.31 5.50
CA TYR A 216 13.33 -7.96 6.21
C TYR A 216 13.42 -9.49 5.99
N GLY A 217 12.68 -10.03 5.00
CA GLY A 217 12.76 -11.43 4.59
C GLY A 217 12.35 -12.43 5.67
N LEU A 218 11.39 -12.07 6.51
CA LEU A 218 10.67 -12.96 7.42
C LEU A 218 9.39 -13.50 6.75
N THR A 219 8.51 -14.13 7.51
CA THR A 219 7.18 -14.52 7.04
C THR A 219 6.18 -14.37 8.19
N GLN A 220 5.21 -13.48 8.04
CA GLN A 220 4.07 -13.42 8.94
C GLN A 220 3.19 -14.65 8.71
N VAL A 221 2.71 -15.26 9.80
CA VAL A 221 1.57 -16.16 9.76
C VAL A 221 0.51 -15.66 10.73
N SER A 222 -0.62 -15.24 10.19
CA SER A 222 -1.81 -14.82 10.92
C SER A 222 -2.55 -16.00 11.54
N ILE A 223 -3.23 -15.77 12.66
CA ILE A 223 -4.25 -16.69 13.19
C ILE A 223 -5.61 -16.01 13.02
N ALA A 224 -6.24 -16.24 11.88
CA ALA A 224 -7.58 -15.71 11.56
C ALA A 224 -8.61 -15.96 12.69
N GLY A 225 -9.56 -15.04 12.85
CA GLY A 225 -10.68 -15.20 13.79
C GLY A 225 -10.28 -15.13 15.28
N LEU A 226 -9.17 -14.47 15.59
CA LEU A 226 -8.84 -13.98 16.93
C LEU A 226 -8.81 -12.44 16.89
N SER A 227 -9.95 -11.80 17.12
CA SER A 227 -9.93 -10.40 17.58
C SER A 227 -9.27 -10.35 18.97
N PRO A 228 -8.54 -9.28 19.36
CA PRO A 228 -7.99 -9.17 20.71
C PRO A 228 -9.07 -9.20 21.81
N ASP A 229 -10.33 -8.93 21.46
CA ASP A 229 -11.49 -8.94 22.37
C ASP A 229 -12.38 -10.21 22.28
N GLU A 230 -12.15 -11.14 21.34
CA GLU A 230 -13.01 -12.32 21.12
C GLU A 230 -12.43 -13.64 21.68
N GLU A 231 -13.25 -14.38 22.45
CA GLU A 231 -12.88 -15.72 22.94
C GLU A 231 -12.99 -16.77 21.83
N PRO A 232 -11.90 -17.47 21.44
CA PRO A 232 -11.94 -18.49 20.40
C PRO A 232 -12.81 -19.67 20.80
N SER A 233 -13.55 -20.18 19.80
CA SER A 233 -14.34 -21.39 19.98
C SER A 233 -13.47 -22.61 20.34
N PRO A 234 -14.00 -23.62 21.05
CA PRO A 234 -13.26 -24.86 21.32
C PRO A 234 -12.78 -25.62 20.07
N ALA A 235 -13.38 -25.36 18.90
CA ALA A 235 -12.88 -25.87 17.63
C ALA A 235 -11.62 -25.10 17.19
N ARG A 236 -11.65 -23.77 17.24
CA ARG A 236 -10.51 -22.90 16.89
C ARG A 236 -9.30 -23.15 17.81
N LEU A 237 -9.55 -23.41 19.10
CA LEU A 237 -8.52 -23.86 20.04
C LEU A 237 -7.85 -25.18 19.63
N ALA A 238 -8.61 -26.12 19.04
CA ALA A 238 -8.08 -27.39 18.58
C ALA A 238 -7.28 -27.24 17.27
N GLU A 239 -7.78 -26.43 16.33
CA GLU A 239 -7.08 -26.09 15.09
C GLU A 239 -5.75 -25.40 15.37
N LEU A 240 -5.73 -24.38 16.23
CA LEU A 240 -4.49 -23.69 16.59
C LEU A 240 -3.50 -24.64 17.26
N LYS A 241 -3.98 -25.57 18.10
CA LYS A 241 -3.13 -26.56 18.74
C LYS A 241 -2.51 -27.53 17.73
N GLU A 242 -3.27 -27.97 16.73
CA GLU A 242 -2.75 -28.78 15.63
C GLU A 242 -1.72 -27.98 14.81
N PHE A 243 -2.01 -26.73 14.46
CA PHE A 243 -1.09 -25.80 13.79
C PHE A 243 0.22 -25.60 14.57
N VAL A 244 0.13 -25.32 15.88
CA VAL A 244 1.29 -25.19 16.78
C VAL A 244 2.13 -26.47 16.82
N ASP A 245 1.50 -27.62 17.04
CA ASP A 245 2.18 -28.92 17.10
C ASP A 245 2.77 -29.31 15.72
N GLU A 246 2.13 -28.96 14.60
CA GLU A 246 2.58 -29.25 13.24
C GLU A 246 3.80 -28.41 12.86
N HIS A 247 3.70 -27.09 13.01
CA HIS A 247 4.73 -26.13 12.60
C HIS A 247 5.82 -25.89 13.65
N GLY A 248 5.66 -26.39 14.88
CA GLY A 248 6.66 -26.22 15.95
C GLY A 248 6.70 -24.80 16.52
N VAL A 249 5.56 -24.12 16.50
CA VAL A 249 5.42 -22.75 16.98
C VAL A 249 5.77 -22.69 18.46
N LYS A 250 6.63 -21.74 18.84
CA LYS A 250 7.01 -21.52 20.24
C LYS A 250 6.33 -20.30 20.85
N TYR A 251 6.17 -19.24 20.06
CA TYR A 251 5.60 -17.97 20.47
C TYR A 251 4.40 -17.63 19.61
N ILE A 252 3.34 -17.12 20.23
CA ILE A 252 2.29 -16.37 19.53
C ILE A 252 2.37 -14.92 20.01
N TYR A 253 2.36 -14.01 19.04
CA TYR A 253 2.45 -12.57 19.26
C TYR A 253 1.05 -11.93 19.32
N PHE A 254 0.87 -11.01 20.25
CA PHE A 254 -0.36 -10.26 20.51
C PHE A 254 -0.08 -8.76 20.63
N GLU A 255 -1.08 -7.94 20.36
CA GLU A 255 -0.96 -6.47 20.29
C GLU A 255 -0.73 -5.83 21.67
N GLU A 256 -1.53 -6.23 22.66
CA GLU A 256 -1.43 -5.76 24.04
C GLU A 256 -0.85 -6.82 25.00
N ASN A 257 -0.46 -6.36 26.19
CA ASN A 257 0.05 -7.23 27.25
C ASN A 257 -0.98 -8.30 27.63
N ALA A 258 -0.57 -9.58 27.56
CA ALA A 258 -1.34 -10.77 27.89
C ALA A 258 -1.76 -10.90 29.38
N ASN A 259 -2.46 -9.91 29.92
CA ASN A 259 -3.29 -9.98 31.12
C ASN A 259 -4.71 -10.48 30.82
N ASP A 260 -5.08 -10.55 29.55
CA ASP A 260 -6.26 -11.26 29.14
C ASP A 260 -6.18 -12.75 29.55
N ALA A 261 -7.29 -13.24 30.09
CA ALA A 261 -7.46 -14.64 30.46
C ALA A 261 -7.59 -15.56 29.23
N ILE A 262 -8.06 -15.03 28.10
CA ILE A 262 -8.22 -15.79 26.85
C ILE A 262 -6.84 -16.16 26.30
N ALA A 263 -5.97 -15.17 26.04
CA ALA A 263 -4.61 -15.41 25.56
C ALA A 263 -3.83 -16.39 26.46
N ARG A 264 -3.98 -16.31 27.79
CA ARG A 264 -3.36 -17.27 28.73
C ARG A 264 -3.92 -18.69 28.62
N THR A 265 -5.23 -18.82 28.42
CA THR A 265 -5.88 -20.13 28.25
C THR A 265 -5.44 -20.77 26.93
N LEU A 266 -5.30 -19.97 25.87
CA LEU A 266 -4.72 -20.34 24.58
C LEU A 266 -3.31 -20.90 24.77
N ALA A 267 -2.45 -20.14 25.45
CA ALA A 267 -1.06 -20.50 25.74
C ALA A 267 -0.93 -21.81 26.53
N ASP A 268 -1.71 -21.98 27.59
CA ASP A 268 -1.66 -23.17 28.44
C ASP A 268 -2.15 -24.45 27.70
N GLU A 269 -3.19 -24.34 26.86
CA GLU A 269 -3.76 -25.50 26.14
C GLU A 269 -2.94 -25.87 24.88
N ALA A 270 -2.46 -24.88 24.12
CA ALA A 270 -1.57 -25.08 22.97
C ALA A 270 -0.10 -25.29 23.35
N LYS A 271 0.30 -24.94 24.58
CA LYS A 271 1.67 -24.99 25.13
C LYS A 271 2.68 -24.08 24.41
N VAL A 272 2.24 -22.89 24.06
CA VAL A 272 3.08 -21.82 23.52
C VAL A 272 3.39 -20.78 24.59
N ASP A 273 4.53 -20.09 24.45
CA ASP A 273 4.80 -18.85 25.16
C ASP A 273 4.03 -17.70 24.48
N LEU A 274 3.65 -16.66 25.22
CA LEU A 274 3.05 -15.43 24.70
C LEU A 274 4.06 -14.30 24.71
N GLU A 275 4.07 -13.49 23.67
CA GLU A 275 4.86 -12.26 23.58
C GLU A 275 4.04 -11.12 22.98
N VAL A 276 4.47 -9.89 23.24
CA VAL A 276 3.84 -8.70 22.65
C VAL A 276 4.55 -8.34 21.34
N LEU A 277 3.76 -8.02 20.33
CA LEU A 277 4.19 -7.36 19.10
C LEU A 277 3.16 -6.28 18.80
N ASN A 278 3.53 -5.04 19.07
CA ASN A 278 2.60 -3.90 19.09
C ASN A 278 2.49 -3.32 17.67
N PRO A 279 1.28 -3.21 17.08
CA PRO A 279 1.08 -2.67 15.74
C PRO A 279 1.17 -1.13 15.68
N LEU A 280 1.46 -0.48 16.81
CA LEU A 280 1.70 0.96 16.94
C LEU A 280 0.51 1.87 16.65
N GLU A 281 -0.69 1.31 16.50
CA GLU A 281 -1.91 2.07 16.19
C GLU A 281 -2.30 3.06 17.30
N GLY A 282 -2.03 2.71 18.56
CA GLY A 282 -2.21 3.59 19.71
C GLY A 282 -1.15 3.41 20.78
N LEU A 283 -0.59 4.52 21.30
CA LEU A 283 0.16 4.52 22.55
C LEU A 283 -0.59 5.26 23.66
N THR A 284 -0.67 4.63 24.82
CA THR A 284 -1.34 5.22 25.99
C THR A 284 -0.66 6.54 26.38
N LYS A 285 -1.46 7.47 26.94
CA LYS A 285 -0.89 8.73 27.45
C LYS A 285 0.20 8.51 28.49
N GLU A 286 0.12 7.45 29.31
CA GLU A 286 1.17 7.11 30.27
C GLU A 286 2.47 6.68 29.59
N ALA A 287 2.41 5.89 28.50
CA ALA A 287 3.58 5.53 27.70
C ALA A 287 4.24 6.78 27.08
N ILE A 288 3.44 7.66 26.45
CA ILE A 288 3.91 8.92 25.85
C ILE A 288 4.51 9.85 26.91
N ASP A 289 3.83 10.04 28.06
CA ASP A 289 4.33 10.87 29.17
C ASP A 289 5.61 10.27 29.83
N ASN A 290 5.83 8.95 29.72
CA ASN A 290 7.06 8.26 30.12
C ASN A 290 8.18 8.32 29.07
N GLY A 291 7.89 8.81 27.86
CA GLY A 291 8.85 8.96 26.77
C GLY A 291 8.96 7.77 25.82
N GLU A 292 7.95 6.90 25.76
CA GLU A 292 7.81 5.91 24.68
C GLU A 292 7.37 6.63 23.39
N ASP A 293 8.14 6.41 22.31
CA ASP A 293 7.89 6.87 20.95
C ASP A 293 7.87 5.68 19.96
N TYR A 294 7.51 5.93 18.69
CA TYR A 294 7.51 4.94 17.61
C TYR A 294 8.80 4.10 17.59
N VAL A 295 9.96 4.76 17.68
CA VAL A 295 11.28 4.10 17.62
C VAL A 295 11.45 3.15 18.79
N SER A 296 11.11 3.59 20.01
CA SER A 296 11.25 2.77 21.23
C SER A 296 10.34 1.54 21.23
N VAL A 297 9.18 1.59 20.58
CA VAL A 297 8.25 0.46 20.47
C VAL A 297 8.71 -0.50 19.38
N MET A 298 9.23 0.00 18.26
CA MET A 298 9.88 -0.83 17.26
C MET A 298 11.15 -1.52 17.78
N GLU A 299 11.94 -0.87 18.64
CA GLU A 299 13.04 -1.53 19.35
C GLU A 299 12.54 -2.69 20.26
N GLN A 300 11.37 -2.53 20.89
CA GLN A 300 10.74 -3.61 21.68
C GLN A 300 10.24 -4.75 20.79
N ASN A 301 9.57 -4.44 19.68
CA ASN A 301 9.11 -5.40 18.67
C ASN A 301 10.28 -6.22 18.10
N LEU A 302 11.42 -5.58 17.80
CA LEU A 302 12.64 -6.25 17.38
C LEU A 302 13.13 -7.27 18.42
N VAL A 303 13.18 -6.87 19.70
CA VAL A 303 13.58 -7.76 20.81
C VAL A 303 12.58 -8.91 20.98
N ALA A 304 11.28 -8.68 20.75
CA ALA A 304 10.24 -9.70 20.81
C ALA A 304 10.37 -10.72 19.66
N LEU A 305 10.48 -10.26 18.41
CA LEU A 305 10.66 -11.11 17.22
C LEU A 305 11.92 -11.98 17.31
N ARG A 306 13.02 -11.43 17.82
CA ARG A 306 14.28 -12.18 18.00
C ARG A 306 14.15 -13.40 18.90
N LYS A 307 13.17 -13.47 19.81
CA LYS A 307 12.90 -14.69 20.61
C LYS A 307 12.52 -15.88 19.71
N THR A 308 11.84 -15.59 18.60
CA THR A 308 11.46 -16.54 17.55
C THR A 308 12.56 -16.71 16.52
N THR A 309 13.11 -15.61 15.98
CA THR A 309 14.00 -15.66 14.80
C THR A 309 15.45 -16.04 15.12
N ASP A 310 15.97 -15.78 16.34
CA ASP A 310 17.30 -16.26 16.75
C ASP A 310 17.30 -17.78 17.09
N THR A 311 16.15 -18.46 17.08
CA THR A 311 15.98 -19.88 17.45
C THR A 311 15.76 -20.76 16.21
N GLU A 312 16.42 -21.91 16.13
CA GLU A 312 16.18 -22.90 15.06
C GLU A 312 14.82 -23.59 15.24
N ASN A 313 14.00 -23.65 14.20
CA ASN A 313 12.80 -24.48 14.15
C ASN A 313 12.92 -25.56 13.05
N PRO A 314 13.02 -26.86 13.38
CA PRO A 314 13.14 -27.93 12.39
C PRO A 314 11.85 -28.21 11.58
N LYS A 315 10.75 -27.49 11.86
CA LYS A 315 9.44 -27.64 11.21
C LYS A 315 9.04 -26.42 10.36
N GLU A 316 9.84 -25.36 10.32
CA GLU A 316 9.53 -24.09 9.64
C GLU A 316 9.01 -24.25 8.20
N GLU A 317 9.59 -25.15 7.40
CA GLU A 317 9.18 -25.42 6.02
C GLU A 317 7.70 -25.87 5.88
N THR A 318 7.04 -26.29 6.96
CA THR A 318 5.61 -26.62 6.97
C THR A 318 4.70 -25.40 7.14
N ALA A 319 5.22 -24.27 7.63
CA ALA A 319 4.45 -23.05 7.91
C ALA A 319 4.30 -22.11 6.69
N LYS A 320 4.75 -22.54 5.51
CA LYS A 320 4.59 -21.78 4.27
C LYS A 320 3.19 -22.02 3.70
N ALA A 321 2.44 -20.95 3.46
CA ALA A 321 1.15 -21.03 2.78
C ALA A 321 1.30 -21.72 1.40
N GLU A 322 0.38 -22.64 1.06
CA GLU A 322 0.30 -23.14 -0.31
C GLU A 322 -0.25 -22.04 -1.22
N LYS A 323 0.34 -21.84 -2.41
CA LYS A 323 -0.24 -20.93 -3.41
C LYS A 323 -1.65 -21.40 -3.80
N GLU A 324 -2.63 -20.51 -3.69
CA GLU A 324 -4.04 -20.84 -3.93
C GLU A 324 -4.27 -21.31 -5.38
N LYS A 325 -5.08 -22.35 -5.53
CA LYS A 325 -5.30 -23.03 -6.83
C LYS A 325 -6.53 -22.46 -7.53
N THR A 326 -6.46 -21.16 -7.87
CA THR A 326 -7.51 -20.44 -8.60
C THR A 326 -7.42 -20.61 -10.12
N VAL A 327 -8.52 -20.29 -10.79
CA VAL A 327 -8.56 -20.14 -12.26
C VAL A 327 -7.53 -19.11 -12.73
N TYR A 328 -7.43 -17.98 -12.01
CA TYR A 328 -6.51 -16.87 -12.30
C TYR A 328 -5.04 -17.32 -12.26
N ASN A 329 -4.69 -18.10 -11.24
CA ASN A 329 -3.37 -18.73 -11.07
C ASN A 329 -3.10 -19.89 -12.04
N GLY A 330 -4.06 -20.21 -12.91
CA GLY A 330 -3.91 -21.23 -13.95
C GLY A 330 -4.34 -22.64 -13.55
N TYR A 331 -5.19 -22.78 -12.52
CA TYR A 331 -5.76 -24.03 -12.06
C TYR A 331 -7.27 -24.08 -12.35
N PHE A 332 -7.64 -24.86 -13.36
CA PHE A 332 -9.00 -25.02 -13.85
C PHE A 332 -9.17 -26.41 -14.51
N GLU A 333 -10.39 -26.81 -14.87
CA GLU A 333 -10.64 -28.02 -15.65
C GLU A 333 -10.88 -27.71 -17.14
N ASP A 334 -10.53 -28.65 -18.03
CA ASP A 334 -10.68 -28.46 -19.50
C ASP A 334 -12.14 -28.17 -19.91
N ASN A 335 -13.09 -28.71 -19.14
CA ASN A 335 -14.52 -28.52 -19.39
C ASN A 335 -15.00 -27.11 -19.07
N ASP A 336 -14.28 -26.33 -18.25
CA ASP A 336 -14.66 -24.98 -17.86
C ASP A 336 -14.29 -23.95 -18.91
N VAL A 337 -13.27 -24.26 -19.73
CA VAL A 337 -12.79 -23.39 -20.80
C VAL A 337 -13.85 -23.22 -21.89
N LYS A 338 -14.39 -22.00 -22.06
CA LYS A 338 -15.42 -21.66 -23.07
C LYS A 338 -14.83 -20.83 -24.20
N ASP A 339 -15.57 -20.68 -25.30
CA ASP A 339 -15.17 -19.82 -26.42
C ASP A 339 -15.56 -18.39 -26.08
N ARG A 340 -14.77 -17.39 -26.54
CA ARG A 340 -14.95 -15.98 -26.16
C ARG A 340 -15.05 -15.08 -27.39
N PRO A 341 -16.02 -14.14 -27.44
CA PRO A 341 -16.12 -13.15 -28.51
C PRO A 341 -15.07 -12.03 -28.34
N LEU A 342 -14.69 -11.34 -29.43
CA LEU A 342 -13.76 -10.21 -29.35
C LEU A 342 -14.28 -9.08 -28.44
N SER A 343 -15.61 -8.95 -28.33
CA SER A 343 -16.27 -8.01 -27.42
C SER A 343 -15.86 -8.17 -25.95
N ASP A 344 -15.29 -9.29 -25.53
CA ASP A 344 -14.76 -9.46 -24.17
C ASP A 344 -13.59 -8.50 -23.87
N TRP A 345 -12.82 -8.12 -24.90
CA TRP A 345 -11.72 -7.17 -24.84
C TRP A 345 -12.10 -5.76 -25.33
N SER A 346 -13.40 -5.44 -25.44
CA SER A 346 -13.87 -4.16 -26.01
C SER A 346 -13.40 -2.92 -25.22
N GLY A 347 -12.85 -1.93 -25.91
CA GLY A 347 -12.54 -0.61 -25.36
C GLY A 347 -11.23 -0.02 -25.87
N GLU A 348 -10.70 0.92 -25.10
CA GLU A 348 -9.45 1.64 -25.39
C GLU A 348 -8.38 1.20 -24.38
N TRP A 349 -7.20 0.89 -24.91
CA TRP A 349 -6.14 0.19 -24.19
C TRP A 349 -4.78 0.85 -24.43
N GLN A 350 -3.99 1.07 -23.37
CA GLN A 350 -2.64 1.62 -23.40
C GLN A 350 -1.60 0.56 -23.03
N SER A 351 -0.45 0.59 -23.69
CA SER A 351 0.70 -0.27 -23.39
C SER A 351 1.34 0.15 -22.08
N VAL A 352 1.75 -0.82 -21.26
CA VAL A 352 2.48 -0.57 -20.00
C VAL A 352 3.99 -0.39 -20.21
N TYR A 353 4.50 -0.59 -21.42
CA TYR A 353 5.94 -0.51 -21.71
C TYR A 353 6.55 0.87 -21.40
N PRO A 354 5.92 2.03 -21.74
CA PRO A 354 6.44 3.34 -21.34
C PRO A 354 6.53 3.54 -19.82
N LEU A 355 5.61 2.92 -19.06
CA LEU A 355 5.58 2.98 -17.59
C LEU A 355 6.72 2.15 -16.94
N LEU A 356 7.22 1.13 -17.65
CA LEU A 356 8.44 0.43 -17.28
C LEU A 356 9.67 1.28 -17.55
N GLU A 357 9.71 1.96 -18.71
CA GLU A 357 10.85 2.78 -19.14
C GLU A 357 11.03 4.05 -18.29
N ASP A 358 9.95 4.72 -17.89
CA ASP A 358 10.03 5.93 -17.04
C ASP A 358 10.24 5.66 -15.54
N GLY A 359 10.04 4.40 -15.11
CA GLY A 359 10.25 3.95 -13.74
C GLY A 359 8.97 3.86 -12.89
N SER A 360 7.79 4.17 -13.43
CA SER A 360 6.51 4.08 -12.71
C SER A 360 6.24 2.67 -12.14
N LEU A 361 6.72 1.62 -12.81
CA LEU A 361 6.59 0.22 -12.34
C LEU A 361 7.74 -0.25 -11.41
N ASP A 362 8.68 0.60 -11.00
CA ASP A 362 9.86 0.16 -10.23
C ASP A 362 9.53 -0.37 -8.82
N GLN A 363 8.40 0.03 -8.23
CA GLN A 363 7.91 -0.56 -6.98
C GLN A 363 7.36 -1.98 -7.20
N VAL A 364 6.70 -2.24 -8.34
CA VAL A 364 6.18 -3.58 -8.69
C VAL A 364 7.30 -4.61 -8.73
N PHE A 365 8.46 -4.26 -9.30
CA PHE A 365 9.62 -5.15 -9.36
C PHE A 365 10.35 -5.29 -8.01
N ASP A 366 10.27 -4.30 -7.13
CA ASP A 366 10.75 -4.40 -5.75
C ASP A 366 9.91 -5.41 -4.95
N TYR A 367 8.59 -5.29 -5.02
CA TYR A 367 7.66 -6.25 -4.42
C TYR A 367 7.85 -7.67 -4.95
N LYS A 368 7.97 -7.85 -6.28
CA LYS A 368 8.19 -9.20 -6.84
C LYS A 368 9.52 -9.81 -6.39
N ALA A 369 10.58 -9.02 -6.25
CA ALA A 369 11.87 -9.48 -5.70
C ALA A 369 11.82 -9.86 -4.21
N LYS A 370 10.99 -9.19 -3.41
CA LYS A 370 10.80 -9.51 -1.98
C LYS A 370 9.85 -10.70 -1.76
N LEU A 371 8.80 -10.82 -2.57
CA LEU A 371 7.83 -11.94 -2.53
C LEU A 371 8.42 -13.24 -3.10
N ASP A 372 9.21 -13.17 -4.17
CA ASP A 372 9.91 -14.31 -4.78
C ASP A 372 11.38 -13.93 -5.03
N PRO A 373 12.29 -14.19 -4.07
CA PRO A 373 13.70 -13.81 -4.15
C PRO A 373 14.52 -14.73 -5.09
N SER A 374 13.88 -15.36 -6.08
CA SER A 374 14.57 -16.10 -7.14
C SER A 374 15.21 -15.19 -8.20
N GLN A 375 14.81 -13.91 -8.25
CA GLN A 375 15.39 -12.86 -9.09
C GLN A 375 15.54 -11.54 -8.30
N THR A 376 16.53 -10.71 -8.64
CA THR A 376 16.59 -9.33 -8.11
C THR A 376 15.56 -8.42 -8.78
N LYS A 377 15.34 -7.23 -8.21
CA LYS A 377 14.52 -6.17 -8.82
C LYS A 377 14.95 -5.83 -10.24
N GLU A 378 16.26 -5.78 -10.50
CA GLU A 378 16.83 -5.50 -11.82
C GLU A 378 16.62 -6.66 -12.78
N GLU A 379 16.75 -7.91 -12.31
CA GLU A 379 16.50 -9.11 -13.12
C GLU A 379 15.00 -9.25 -13.47
N TYR A 380 14.09 -8.93 -12.54
CA TYR A 380 12.66 -8.78 -12.84
C TYR A 380 12.43 -7.67 -13.86
N LYS A 381 13.02 -6.48 -13.68
CA LYS A 381 12.86 -5.37 -14.64
C LYS A 381 13.38 -5.74 -16.03
N GLU A 382 14.51 -6.45 -16.15
CA GLU A 382 15.03 -6.94 -17.44
C GLU A 382 14.09 -7.98 -18.08
N TYR A 383 13.56 -8.94 -17.30
CA TYR A 383 12.56 -9.91 -17.76
C TYR A 383 11.29 -9.21 -18.29
N TYR A 384 10.71 -8.29 -17.52
CA TYR A 384 9.52 -7.53 -17.91
C TYR A 384 9.81 -6.54 -19.05
N THR A 385 11.05 -6.07 -19.23
CA THR A 385 11.44 -5.25 -20.40
C THR A 385 11.24 -6.04 -21.69
N VAL A 386 11.72 -7.29 -21.75
CA VAL A 386 11.53 -8.17 -22.92
C VAL A 386 10.06 -8.54 -23.09
N GLY A 387 9.36 -8.83 -21.99
CA GLY A 387 7.93 -9.14 -21.99
C GLY A 387 7.08 -8.02 -22.57
N TYR A 388 7.23 -6.79 -22.08
CA TYR A 388 6.35 -5.68 -22.44
C TYR A 388 6.72 -4.96 -23.73
N GLN A 389 7.95 -5.09 -24.25
CA GLN A 389 8.45 -4.33 -25.40
C GLN A 389 7.51 -4.39 -26.62
N THR A 390 7.09 -3.21 -27.10
CA THR A 390 6.22 -3.04 -28.26
C THR A 390 6.35 -1.61 -28.83
N ASP A 391 6.10 -1.44 -30.13
CA ASP A 391 5.93 -0.14 -30.79
C ASP A 391 4.45 0.26 -30.98
N VAL A 392 3.54 -0.62 -30.54
CA VAL A 392 2.09 -0.37 -30.48
C VAL A 392 1.79 0.24 -29.11
N LYS A 393 1.65 1.57 -29.04
CA LYS A 393 1.37 2.26 -27.78
C LYS A 393 -0.08 2.08 -27.30
N GLU A 394 -1.04 1.95 -28.22
CA GLU A 394 -2.46 1.88 -27.90
C GLU A 394 -3.20 0.90 -28.83
N ILE A 395 -4.27 0.29 -28.33
CA ILE A 395 -5.18 -0.56 -29.11
C ILE A 395 -6.63 -0.14 -28.82
N THR A 396 -7.43 0.09 -29.87
CA THR A 396 -8.89 0.26 -29.76
C THR A 396 -9.59 -1.00 -30.29
N ILE A 397 -10.45 -1.60 -29.47
CA ILE A 397 -11.13 -2.88 -29.74
C ILE A 397 -12.65 -2.69 -29.71
N THR A 398 -13.34 -3.12 -30.77
CA THR A 398 -14.81 -3.20 -30.85
C THR A 398 -15.28 -4.66 -30.80
N ASP A 399 -16.59 -4.91 -30.99
CA ASP A 399 -17.14 -6.26 -31.08
C ASP A 399 -16.51 -7.12 -32.20
N ASP A 400 -15.94 -6.48 -33.22
CA ASP A 400 -15.47 -7.10 -34.47
C ASP A 400 -14.20 -6.49 -35.09
N THR A 401 -13.68 -5.35 -34.59
CA THR A 401 -12.47 -4.71 -35.11
C THR A 401 -11.42 -4.47 -34.04
N MET A 402 -10.16 -4.43 -34.47
CA MET A 402 -9.05 -3.91 -33.68
C MET A 402 -8.30 -2.87 -34.51
N GLU A 403 -7.92 -1.77 -33.86
CA GLU A 403 -7.08 -0.70 -34.41
C GLU A 403 -5.83 -0.59 -33.54
N PHE A 404 -4.67 -0.86 -34.12
CA PHE A 404 -3.37 -0.74 -33.47
C PHE A 404 -2.82 0.64 -33.79
N ILE A 405 -2.40 1.38 -32.77
CA ILE A 405 -1.85 2.73 -32.89
C ILE A 405 -0.39 2.68 -32.45
N PHE A 406 0.51 3.09 -33.34
CA PHE A 406 1.95 3.01 -33.14
C PHE A 406 2.52 4.29 -32.52
N ASP A 407 3.76 4.23 -32.03
CA ASP A 407 4.47 5.38 -31.42
C ASP A 407 4.54 6.62 -32.34
N ASP A 408 4.63 6.42 -33.66
CA ASP A 408 4.64 7.51 -34.64
C ASP A 408 3.24 8.13 -34.90
N ASN A 409 2.21 7.62 -34.21
CA ASN A 409 0.78 7.94 -34.35
C ASN A 409 0.18 7.55 -35.71
N SER A 410 0.83 6.66 -36.47
CA SER A 410 0.12 5.88 -37.49
C SER A 410 -0.81 4.86 -36.81
N SER A 411 -1.86 4.44 -37.51
CA SER A 411 -2.70 3.32 -37.10
C SER A 411 -2.99 2.39 -38.26
N GLU A 412 -3.15 1.11 -37.97
CA GLU A 412 -3.62 0.10 -38.92
C GLU A 412 -4.78 -0.68 -38.26
N LYS A 413 -5.87 -0.87 -39.02
CA LYS A 413 -7.14 -1.40 -38.51
C LYS A 413 -7.63 -2.57 -39.36
N ALA A 414 -8.18 -3.59 -38.71
CA ALA A 414 -8.84 -4.70 -39.40
C ALA A 414 -10.09 -5.21 -38.64
N THR A 415 -10.97 -5.87 -39.38
CA THR A 415 -12.04 -6.72 -38.84
C THR A 415 -11.48 -8.11 -38.57
N TYR A 416 -11.79 -8.66 -37.40
CA TYR A 416 -11.31 -9.96 -36.93
C TYR A 416 -12.47 -10.95 -36.77
N ARG A 417 -12.18 -12.23 -36.99
CA ARG A 417 -13.05 -13.34 -36.60
C ARG A 417 -12.35 -14.21 -35.55
N TYR A 418 -13.14 -14.78 -34.66
CA TYR A 418 -12.67 -15.84 -33.76
C TYR A 418 -12.15 -17.02 -34.58
N ALA A 419 -10.99 -17.56 -34.19
CA ALA A 419 -10.31 -18.67 -34.85
C ALA A 419 -10.14 -19.90 -33.94
N GLY A 420 -10.31 -19.74 -32.62
CA GLY A 420 -10.30 -20.83 -31.66
C GLY A 420 -9.66 -20.45 -30.33
N LYS A 421 -9.25 -21.45 -29.57
CA LYS A 421 -8.48 -21.27 -28.33
C LYS A 421 -7.51 -22.43 -28.15
N GLU A 422 -6.41 -22.19 -27.46
CA GLU A 422 -5.41 -23.20 -27.13
C GLU A 422 -5.12 -23.19 -25.63
N ILE A 423 -4.97 -24.37 -25.01
CA ILE A 423 -4.62 -24.51 -23.59
C ILE A 423 -3.12 -24.80 -23.48
N LEU A 424 -2.37 -23.82 -22.96
CA LEU A 424 -0.94 -23.93 -22.73
C LEU A 424 -0.68 -24.52 -21.33
N ASN A 425 0.37 -25.34 -21.23
CA ASN A 425 0.78 -26.00 -19.99
C ASN A 425 2.19 -25.53 -19.64
N TYR A 426 2.36 -24.87 -18.50
CA TYR A 426 3.63 -24.27 -18.10
C TYR A 426 4.46 -25.21 -17.22
N LYS A 427 5.77 -24.98 -17.14
CA LYS A 427 6.71 -25.82 -16.37
C LYS A 427 6.40 -25.89 -14.87
N ALA A 428 5.77 -24.86 -14.32
CA ALA A 428 5.36 -24.80 -12.92
C ALA A 428 4.09 -25.64 -12.61
N GLY A 429 3.46 -26.24 -13.63
CA GLY A 429 2.27 -27.09 -13.49
C GLY A 429 0.94 -26.34 -13.62
N ASN A 430 0.95 -25.00 -13.58
CA ASN A 430 -0.19 -24.18 -13.94
C ASN A 430 -0.39 -24.09 -15.47
N ARG A 431 -1.54 -23.56 -15.88
CA ARG A 431 -2.00 -23.53 -17.27
C ARG A 431 -2.53 -22.16 -17.66
N GLY A 432 -2.57 -21.87 -18.95
CA GLY A 432 -3.13 -20.64 -19.50
C GLY A 432 -3.98 -20.94 -20.74
N VAL A 433 -4.88 -20.03 -21.09
CA VAL A 433 -5.69 -20.16 -22.31
C VAL A 433 -5.42 -18.96 -23.21
N ARG A 434 -5.03 -19.23 -24.46
CA ARG A 434 -4.97 -18.19 -25.49
C ARG A 434 -6.21 -18.22 -26.35
N PHE A 435 -6.81 -17.05 -26.60
CA PHE A 435 -7.97 -16.88 -27.47
C PHE A 435 -7.53 -16.30 -28.81
N LEU A 436 -7.71 -17.08 -29.88
CA LEU A 436 -7.15 -16.82 -31.20
C LEU A 436 -8.15 -16.06 -32.08
N PHE A 437 -7.65 -15.02 -32.74
CA PHE A 437 -8.38 -14.20 -33.71
C PHE A 437 -7.58 -14.04 -35.00
N GLU A 438 -8.30 -13.96 -36.12
CA GLU A 438 -7.72 -13.81 -37.47
C GLU A 438 -8.38 -12.66 -38.22
N ALA A 439 -7.57 -11.82 -38.86
CA ALA A 439 -8.05 -10.75 -39.72
C ALA A 439 -8.85 -11.32 -40.90
N THR A 440 -10.00 -10.73 -41.22
CA THR A 440 -10.87 -11.21 -42.30
C THR A 440 -10.42 -10.77 -43.69
N ASP A 441 -9.60 -9.71 -43.78
CA ASP A 441 -8.98 -9.25 -45.01
C ASP A 441 -7.52 -9.77 -45.09
N PRO A 442 -7.19 -10.68 -46.04
CA PRO A 442 -5.83 -11.21 -46.16
C PRO A 442 -4.80 -10.19 -46.67
N ASP A 443 -5.26 -9.08 -47.26
CA ASP A 443 -4.43 -7.98 -47.78
C ASP A 443 -4.34 -6.81 -46.77
N THR A 444 -4.86 -6.98 -45.55
CA THR A 444 -4.69 -6.00 -44.46
C THR A 444 -3.23 -5.75 -44.15
N LYS A 445 -2.96 -4.54 -43.65
CA LYS A 445 -1.67 -4.14 -43.09
C LYS A 445 -1.60 -4.26 -41.57
N ALA A 446 -2.74 -4.39 -40.89
CA ALA A 446 -2.79 -4.75 -39.48
C ALA A 446 -2.30 -6.20 -39.29
N PHE A 447 -2.06 -6.63 -38.05
CA PHE A 447 -1.57 -7.98 -37.77
C PHE A 447 -2.60 -9.04 -38.15
N LYS A 448 -2.21 -10.03 -38.96
CA LYS A 448 -3.14 -11.05 -39.49
C LYS A 448 -3.63 -12.03 -38.44
N TYR A 449 -2.77 -12.34 -37.47
CA TYR A 449 -3.03 -13.27 -36.38
C TYR A 449 -2.87 -12.54 -35.04
N VAL A 450 -3.80 -12.78 -34.13
CA VAL A 450 -3.84 -12.19 -32.79
C VAL A 450 -4.21 -13.27 -31.78
N GLN A 451 -3.61 -13.25 -30.60
CA GLN A 451 -3.94 -14.11 -29.46
C GLN A 451 -4.01 -13.28 -28.18
N PHE A 452 -5.07 -13.43 -27.39
CA PHE A 452 -5.20 -12.81 -26.07
C PHE A 452 -5.00 -13.82 -24.95
N SER A 453 -4.36 -13.39 -23.87
CA SER A 453 -4.25 -14.08 -22.58
C SER A 453 -4.50 -13.08 -21.45
N ASP A 454 -5.53 -13.29 -20.65
CA ASP A 454 -6.04 -12.36 -19.63
C ASP A 454 -6.50 -13.09 -18.36
N HIS A 455 -5.88 -14.24 -18.07
CA HIS A 455 -6.15 -15.11 -16.91
C HIS A 455 -7.59 -15.70 -16.84
N SER A 456 -8.49 -15.28 -17.72
CA SER A 456 -9.89 -15.73 -17.80
C SER A 456 -10.08 -16.86 -18.81
N ILE A 457 -10.78 -17.92 -18.42
CA ILE A 457 -11.00 -19.11 -19.27
C ILE A 457 -12.38 -19.15 -19.97
N SER A 458 -13.26 -18.20 -19.68
CA SER A 458 -14.65 -18.16 -20.17
C SER A 458 -15.13 -16.71 -20.36
N PRO A 459 -16.29 -16.46 -21.00
CA PRO A 459 -16.80 -15.12 -21.27
C PRO A 459 -16.86 -14.19 -20.06
N THR A 460 -15.90 -13.28 -20.01
CA THR A 460 -15.66 -12.27 -18.97
C THR A 460 -15.08 -11.04 -19.65
N LYS A 461 -15.35 -9.83 -19.13
CA LYS A 461 -14.66 -8.63 -19.59
C LYS A 461 -13.24 -8.62 -19.07
N ALA A 462 -12.26 -8.40 -19.94
CA ALA A 462 -10.86 -8.27 -19.53
C ALA A 462 -10.66 -7.01 -18.66
N ALA A 463 -9.84 -7.12 -17.60
CA ALA A 463 -9.35 -5.98 -16.81
C ALA A 463 -8.07 -5.41 -17.46
N HIS A 464 -7.11 -6.30 -17.72
CA HIS A 464 -5.93 -6.15 -18.58
C HIS A 464 -5.82 -7.32 -19.55
N PHE A 465 -4.83 -7.30 -20.44
CA PHE A 465 -4.43 -8.50 -21.19
C PHE A 465 -2.97 -8.47 -21.64
N HIS A 466 -2.43 -9.67 -21.84
CA HIS A 466 -1.24 -9.92 -22.66
C HIS A 466 -1.69 -10.29 -24.07
N ILE A 467 -1.08 -9.68 -25.09
CA ILE A 467 -1.42 -9.91 -26.51
C ILE A 467 -0.20 -10.41 -27.29
N TYR A 468 -0.44 -11.36 -28.18
CA TYR A 468 0.55 -11.87 -29.13
C TYR A 468 -0.01 -11.60 -30.53
N PHE A 469 0.75 -10.92 -31.38
CA PHE A 469 0.27 -10.56 -32.72
C PHE A 469 1.36 -10.70 -33.78
N GLY A 470 0.97 -11.05 -35.00
CA GLY A 470 1.93 -11.33 -36.06
C GLY A 470 1.29 -11.63 -37.41
N ASN A 471 2.13 -11.96 -38.39
CA ASN A 471 1.73 -12.12 -39.80
C ASN A 471 2.04 -13.49 -40.41
N ASP A 472 2.67 -14.40 -39.66
CA ASP A 472 3.11 -15.71 -40.15
C ASP A 472 2.03 -16.79 -39.98
N SER A 473 1.74 -17.21 -38.74
CA SER A 473 0.64 -18.14 -38.42
C SER A 473 0.24 -18.09 -36.95
N GLN A 474 -0.87 -18.75 -36.58
CA GLN A 474 -1.26 -18.95 -35.18
C GLN A 474 -0.25 -19.84 -34.43
N GLU A 475 0.25 -20.88 -35.08
CA GLU A 475 1.23 -21.80 -34.51
C GLU A 475 2.55 -21.10 -34.16
N ALA A 476 3.02 -20.18 -35.02
CA ALA A 476 4.21 -19.38 -34.73
C ALA A 476 4.02 -18.49 -33.49
N LEU A 477 2.83 -17.90 -33.31
CA LEU A 477 2.52 -17.15 -32.09
C LEU A 477 2.40 -18.04 -30.85
N LEU A 478 1.91 -19.29 -30.97
CA LEU A 478 1.87 -20.25 -29.86
C LEU A 478 3.25 -20.70 -29.38
N GLU A 479 4.29 -20.57 -30.22
CA GLU A 479 5.69 -20.81 -29.84
C GLU A 479 6.34 -19.60 -29.13
N GLU A 480 5.78 -18.39 -29.28
CA GLU A 480 6.25 -17.17 -28.60
C GLU A 480 5.87 -17.19 -27.11
N VAL A 481 6.85 -16.97 -26.24
CA VAL A 481 6.73 -17.01 -24.77
C VAL A 481 7.57 -15.95 -24.05
N ASP A 482 8.45 -15.25 -24.78
CA ASP A 482 9.40 -14.30 -24.22
C ASP A 482 8.88 -12.85 -24.35
N ASN A 483 8.22 -12.51 -25.48
CA ASN A 483 7.56 -11.22 -25.70
C ASN A 483 6.03 -11.35 -25.67
N TRP A 484 5.40 -10.53 -24.83
CA TRP A 484 3.97 -10.53 -24.51
C TRP A 484 3.51 -9.11 -24.14
N PRO A 485 3.45 -8.20 -25.14
CA PRO A 485 2.95 -6.84 -24.97
C PRO A 485 1.68 -6.79 -24.12
N THR A 486 1.66 -5.93 -23.12
CA THR A 486 0.65 -5.94 -22.05
C THR A 486 -0.07 -4.60 -21.99
N TYR A 487 -1.39 -4.65 -21.88
CA TYR A 487 -2.25 -3.48 -22.01
C TYR A 487 -3.28 -3.40 -20.89
N TYR A 488 -3.46 -2.18 -20.42
CA TYR A 488 -4.45 -1.77 -19.44
C TYR A 488 -5.36 -0.70 -20.05
N ARG A 489 -6.45 -0.36 -19.38
CA ARG A 489 -7.42 0.62 -19.88
C ARG A 489 -6.81 2.03 -19.98
N THR A 490 -7.21 2.83 -20.96
CA THR A 490 -6.71 4.22 -21.15
C THR A 490 -7.21 5.23 -20.12
N ASP A 491 -8.24 4.88 -19.33
CA ASP A 491 -8.78 5.70 -18.25
C ASP A 491 -8.04 5.52 -16.91
N LEU A 492 -7.15 4.51 -16.79
CA LEU A 492 -6.29 4.31 -15.63
C LEU A 492 -4.99 5.13 -15.71
N SER A 493 -4.56 5.67 -14.58
CA SER A 493 -3.24 6.28 -14.38
C SER A 493 -2.13 5.23 -14.23
N ALA A 494 -0.87 5.68 -14.32
CA ALA A 494 0.29 4.83 -14.08
C ALA A 494 0.30 4.21 -12.68
N THR A 495 -0.14 4.95 -11.66
CA THR A 495 -0.23 4.48 -10.27
C THR A 495 -1.31 3.42 -10.10
N GLU A 496 -2.50 3.62 -10.68
CA GLU A 496 -3.59 2.62 -10.63
C GLU A 496 -3.18 1.32 -11.34
N ILE A 497 -2.52 1.40 -12.49
CA ILE A 497 -1.96 0.23 -13.21
C ILE A 497 -0.91 -0.48 -12.35
N ALA A 498 0.00 0.26 -11.73
CA ALA A 498 1.06 -0.32 -10.90
C ALA A 498 0.50 -0.95 -9.62
N GLN A 499 -0.56 -0.38 -9.04
CA GLN A 499 -1.26 -0.91 -7.88
C GLN A 499 -2.02 -2.21 -8.23
N GLU A 500 -2.70 -2.25 -9.37
CA GLU A 500 -3.43 -3.45 -9.81
C GLU A 500 -2.47 -4.61 -10.13
N MET A 501 -1.27 -4.33 -10.67
CA MET A 501 -0.19 -5.32 -10.85
C MET A 501 0.35 -5.97 -9.55
N LEU A 502 -0.08 -5.48 -8.38
CA LEU A 502 0.20 -6.07 -7.06
C LEU A 502 -1.02 -6.78 -6.44
N ALA A 503 -2.24 -6.50 -6.93
CA ALA A 503 -3.44 -7.26 -6.60
C ALA A 503 -3.49 -8.63 -7.32
N HIS A 504 -2.50 -8.90 -8.16
CA HIS A 504 -2.42 -9.97 -9.16
C HIS A 504 -1.12 -10.80 -9.09
#